data_AF-A0A7U5JVT7-F1
#
_entry.id   AF-A0A7U5JVT7-F1
#
_cell.length_a   1.000
_cell.length_b   1.000
_cell.length_c   1.000
_cell.angle_alpha   90.00
_cell.angle_beta   90.00
_cell.angle_gamma   90.00
#
_symmetry.space_group_name_H-M   'P 1'
#
loop_
_entity.id
_entity.type
_entity.pdbx_description
1 polymer ?
#
loop_
_entity_poly.entity_id
_entity_poly.type
_entity_poly.pdbx_seq_one_letter_code
_entity_poly.pdbx_strand_id
1 'polypeptide(L)'
;MAISRKDYLQKIIRLHERLIIASEEYEGISEEFIEKQELDIPAMKEQWLVKVEEFKQILADMNALEIPNAFQTEGKELQEAYATFVSCVEEKTEKFSVEAMENGVLDALQSKEMHAAEDMEELIESMFEK
;
A
#
# COMPACT_ATOMS: atom_id res chain seq x y z
N MET A 1 -7.27 -21.15 18.08
CA MET A 1 -8.71 -20.79 18.03
C MET A 1 -8.87 -19.88 16.85
N ALA A 2 -9.80 -20.16 15.95
CA ALA A 2 -10.02 -19.30 14.80
C ALA A 2 -10.46 -17.91 15.27
N ILE A 3 -9.90 -16.86 14.65
CA ILE A 3 -10.25 -15.48 14.95
C ILE A 3 -11.74 -15.23 14.63
N SER A 4 -12.43 -14.45 15.46
CA SER A 4 -13.82 -14.10 15.19
C SER A 4 -13.92 -13.14 14.00
N ARG A 5 -15.07 -13.09 13.32
CA ARG A 5 -15.32 -12.12 12.22
C ARG A 5 -15.06 -10.68 12.68
N LYS A 6 -15.54 -10.35 13.88
CA LYS A 6 -15.38 -9.03 14.48
C LYS A 6 -13.91 -8.70 14.73
N ASP A 7 -13.15 -9.62 15.30
CA ASP A 7 -11.73 -9.39 15.59
C ASP A 7 -10.91 -9.30 14.29
N TYR A 8 -11.28 -10.08 13.26
CA TYR A 8 -10.67 -9.99 11.94
C TYR A 8 -10.88 -8.61 11.30
N LEU A 9 -12.14 -8.15 11.25
CA LEU A 9 -12.47 -6.81 10.74
C LEU A 9 -11.76 -5.70 11.51
N GLN A 10 -11.69 -5.77 12.84
CA GLN A 10 -10.97 -4.79 13.64
C GLN A 10 -9.46 -4.76 13.34
N LYS A 11 -8.86 -5.91 13.05
CA LYS A 11 -7.45 -5.97 12.64
C LYS A 11 -7.24 -5.39 11.25
N ILE A 12 -8.14 -5.67 10.31
CA ILE A 12 -8.11 -5.07 8.96
C ILE A 12 -8.18 -3.54 9.06
N ILE A 13 -9.13 -2.98 9.81
CA ILE A 13 -9.24 -1.52 9.97
C ILE A 13 -7.90 -0.94 10.43
N ARG A 14 -7.30 -1.51 11.47
CA ARG A 14 -6.03 -1.01 12.01
C ARG A 14 -4.87 -1.12 11.02
N LEU A 15 -4.84 -2.18 10.22
CA LEU A 15 -3.83 -2.34 9.16
C LEU A 15 -4.04 -1.31 8.05
N HIS A 16 -5.29 -1.08 7.66
CA HIS A 16 -5.64 -0.12 6.63
C HIS A 16 -5.39 1.33 7.08
N GLU A 17 -5.69 1.68 8.33
CA GLU A 17 -5.32 2.96 8.93
C GLU A 17 -3.79 3.19 8.89
N ARG A 18 -3.01 2.15 9.23
CA ARG A 18 -1.54 2.21 9.12
C ARG A 18 -1.08 2.40 7.67
N LEU A 19 -1.75 1.74 6.72
CA LEU A 19 -1.47 1.88 5.29
C LEU A 19 -1.69 3.31 4.83
N ILE A 20 -2.83 3.92 5.19
CA ILE A 20 -3.17 5.31 4.84
C ILE A 20 -2.10 6.26 5.39
N ILE A 21 -1.75 6.15 6.67
CA ILE A 21 -0.74 7.00 7.29
C ILE A 21 0.62 6.85 6.57
N ALA A 22 1.05 5.62 6.29
CA ALA A 22 2.29 5.38 5.58
C ALA A 22 2.28 5.95 4.15
N SER A 23 1.12 5.92 3.47
CA SER A 23 0.92 6.53 2.15
C SER A 23 1.00 8.06 2.20
N GLU A 24 0.35 8.70 3.16
CA GLU A 24 0.44 10.16 3.36
C GLU A 24 1.89 10.59 3.63
N GLU A 25 2.59 9.86 4.50
CA GLU A 25 4.01 10.13 4.79
C GLU A 25 4.92 9.86 3.58
N TYR A 26 4.61 8.85 2.77
CA TYR A 26 5.33 8.57 1.53
C TYR A 26 5.16 9.70 0.50
N GLU A 27 3.94 10.21 0.32
CA GLU A 27 3.66 11.34 -0.57
C GLU A 27 4.34 12.62 -0.09
N GLY A 28 4.24 12.91 1.21
CA GLY A 28 4.82 14.09 1.85
C GLY A 28 6.35 14.20 1.69
N ILE A 29 7.07 13.08 1.53
CA ILE A 29 8.51 13.11 1.21
C ILE A 29 8.78 13.91 -0.07
N SER A 30 7.98 13.73 -1.12
CA SER A 30 8.20 14.49 -2.35
C SER A 30 7.87 15.98 -2.20
N GLU A 31 6.81 16.30 -1.46
CA GLU A 31 6.40 17.68 -1.19
C GLU A 31 7.50 18.44 -0.43
N GLU A 32 8.11 17.82 0.58
CA GLU A 32 9.20 18.43 1.35
C GLU A 32 10.41 18.81 0.47
N PHE A 33 10.79 17.93 -0.46
CA PHE A 33 11.93 18.19 -1.35
C PHE A 33 11.60 19.27 -2.38
N ILE A 34 10.35 19.31 -2.86
CA ILE A 34 9.86 20.37 -3.76
C ILE A 34 9.87 21.73 -3.03
N GLU A 35 9.36 21.80 -1.79
CA GLU A 35 9.33 23.04 -1.00
C GLU A 35 10.74 23.59 -0.71
N LYS A 36 11.69 22.69 -0.43
CA LYS A 36 13.10 23.05 -0.18
C LYS A 36 13.86 23.44 -1.45
N GLN A 37 13.28 23.26 -2.65
CA GLN A 37 13.94 23.40 -3.95
C GLN A 37 15.22 22.55 -4.08
N GLU A 38 15.33 21.50 -3.27
CA GLU A 38 16.44 20.56 -3.26
C GLU A 38 15.99 19.29 -3.97
N LEU A 39 16.09 19.27 -5.30
CA LEU A 39 15.70 18.12 -6.12
C LEU A 39 16.80 17.03 -6.08
N ASP A 40 17.14 16.59 -4.87
CA ASP A 40 18.06 15.48 -4.61
C ASP A 40 17.29 14.16 -4.67
N ILE A 41 17.13 13.65 -5.90
CA ILE A 41 16.44 12.39 -6.18
C ILE A 41 17.04 11.21 -5.39
N PRO A 42 18.38 11.03 -5.30
CA PRO A 42 18.96 10.01 -4.44
C PRO A 42 18.51 10.08 -2.98
N ALA A 43 18.60 11.25 -2.34
CA ALA A 43 18.20 11.39 -0.94
C ALA A 43 16.69 11.18 -0.72
N MET A 44 15.86 11.62 -1.68
CA MET A 44 14.42 11.38 -1.66
C MET A 44 14.11 9.88 -1.75
N LYS A 45 14.80 9.14 -2.64
CA LYS A 45 14.65 7.69 -2.78
C LYS A 45 15.07 6.94 -1.52
N GLU A 46 16.12 7.37 -0.83
CA GLU A 46 16.52 6.76 0.44
C GLU A 46 15.39 6.87 1.49
N GLN A 47 14.71 8.01 1.58
CA GLN A 47 13.58 8.18 2.49
C GLN A 47 12.37 7.35 2.07
N TRP A 48 12.06 7.31 0.77
CA TRP A 48 10.99 6.46 0.25
C TRP A 48 11.23 4.98 0.50
N LEU A 49 12.47 4.49 0.36
CA LEU A 49 12.81 3.09 0.63
C LEU A 49 12.54 2.71 2.09
N VAL A 50 12.73 3.63 3.05
CA VAL A 50 12.33 3.39 4.45
C VAL A 50 10.81 3.16 4.55
N LYS A 51 10.01 3.93 3.80
CA LYS A 51 8.56 3.76 3.75
C LYS A 51 8.12 2.50 2.99
N VAL A 52 8.84 2.10 1.95
CA VAL A 52 8.66 0.81 1.27
C VAL A 52 8.80 -0.35 2.27
N GLU A 53 9.76 -0.31 3.18
CA GLU A 53 9.90 -1.34 4.21
C GLU A 53 8.72 -1.34 5.20
N GLU A 54 8.15 -0.18 5.50
CA GLU A 54 6.92 -0.07 6.31
C GLU A 54 5.70 -0.70 5.59
N PHE A 55 5.54 -0.45 4.29
CA PHE A 55 4.52 -1.09 3.47
C PHE A 55 4.68 -2.62 3.42
N LYS A 56 5.91 -3.11 3.27
CA LYS A 56 6.21 -4.56 3.33
C LYS A 56 5.85 -5.16 4.68
N GLN A 57 6.10 -4.45 5.78
CA GLN A 57 5.70 -4.90 7.11
C GLN A 57 4.17 -4.97 7.24
N ILE A 58 3.43 -3.99 6.72
CA ILE A 58 1.96 -4.01 6.70
C ILE A 58 1.45 -5.22 5.91
N LEU A 59 2.02 -5.49 4.74
CA LEU A 59 1.70 -6.68 3.93
C LEU A 59 2.00 -7.98 4.69
N ALA A 60 3.14 -8.06 5.38
CA ALA A 60 3.48 -9.22 6.19
C ALA A 60 2.48 -9.44 7.33
N ASP A 61 2.09 -8.36 8.03
CA ASP A 61 1.08 -8.41 9.09
C ASP A 61 -0.29 -8.85 8.55
N MET A 62 -0.66 -8.40 7.35
CA MET A 62 -1.89 -8.78 6.64
C MET A 62 -1.89 -10.26 6.24
N ASN A 63 -0.78 -10.75 5.70
CA ASN A 63 -0.59 -12.16 5.35
C ASN A 63 -0.55 -13.09 6.57
N ALA A 64 -0.18 -12.56 7.73
CA ALA A 64 -0.19 -13.30 9.00
C ALA A 64 -1.60 -13.39 9.63
N LEU A 65 -2.59 -12.65 9.12
CA LEU A 65 -3.97 -12.76 9.61
C LEU A 65 -4.60 -14.08 9.18
N GLU A 66 -5.13 -14.82 10.16
CA GLU A 66 -5.99 -15.95 9.88
C GLU A 66 -7.33 -15.45 9.31
N ILE A 67 -7.72 -15.91 8.12
CA ILE A 67 -8.96 -15.49 7.47
C ILE A 67 -10.12 -16.39 7.95
N PRO A 68 -11.17 -15.84 8.59
CA PRO A 68 -12.36 -16.60 8.97
C PRO A 68 -13.03 -17.22 7.74
N ASN A 69 -13.61 -18.41 7.89
CA ASN A 69 -14.30 -19.11 6.80
C ASN A 69 -15.37 -18.27 6.08
N ALA A 70 -15.99 -17.33 6.79
CA ALA A 70 -17.01 -16.44 6.22
C ALA A 70 -16.47 -15.37 5.26
N PHE A 71 -15.15 -15.12 5.29
CA PHE A 71 -14.45 -14.13 4.49
C PHE A 71 -13.31 -14.76 3.68
N GLN A 72 -13.35 -16.07 3.42
CA GLN A 72 -12.25 -16.79 2.78
C GLN A 72 -11.93 -16.28 1.37
N THR A 73 -12.94 -15.81 0.63
CA THR A 73 -12.75 -15.25 -0.71
C THR A 73 -12.22 -13.82 -0.59
N GLU A 74 -12.98 -12.95 0.07
CA GLU A 74 -12.68 -11.53 0.19
C GLU A 74 -11.36 -11.28 0.92
N GLY A 75 -11.05 -12.08 1.94
CA GLY A 75 -9.80 -11.99 2.68
C GLY A 75 -8.57 -12.37 1.85
N LYS A 76 -8.71 -13.30 0.89
CA LYS A 76 -7.62 -13.66 -0.02
C LYS A 76 -7.44 -12.62 -1.11
N GLU A 77 -8.55 -12.18 -1.70
CA GLU A 77 -8.54 -11.08 -2.67
C GLU A 77 -7.93 -9.81 -2.04
N LEU A 78 -8.23 -9.55 -0.76
CA LEU A 78 -7.64 -8.42 -0.05
C LEU A 78 -6.12 -8.60 0.15
N GLN A 79 -5.65 -9.80 0.51
CA GLN A 79 -4.20 -10.07 0.58
C GLN A 79 -3.51 -9.86 -0.78
N GLU A 80 -4.16 -10.27 -1.88
CA GLU A 80 -3.65 -10.08 -3.24
C GLU A 80 -3.62 -8.59 -3.65
N ALA A 81 -4.65 -7.82 -3.28
CA ALA A 81 -4.68 -6.38 -3.50
C ALA A 81 -3.55 -5.67 -2.74
N TYR A 82 -3.36 -5.99 -1.45
CA TYR A 82 -2.22 -5.47 -0.66
C TYR A 82 -0.88 -5.82 -1.30
N ALA A 83 -0.70 -7.07 -1.75
CA ALA A 83 0.54 -7.49 -2.39
C ALA A 83 0.80 -6.69 -3.69
N THR A 84 -0.24 -6.48 -4.50
CA THR A 84 -0.16 -5.71 -5.75
C THR A 84 0.20 -4.25 -5.48
N PHE A 85 -0.45 -3.62 -4.49
CA PHE A 85 -0.16 -2.25 -4.11
C PHE A 85 1.29 -2.08 -3.64
N VAL A 86 1.75 -2.89 -2.69
CA VAL A 86 3.12 -2.79 -2.16
C VAL A 86 4.16 -3.04 -3.26
N SER A 87 3.90 -3.99 -4.15
CA SER A 87 4.77 -4.24 -5.30
C SER A 87 4.82 -3.03 -6.25
N CYS A 88 3.69 -2.35 -6.49
CA CYS A 88 3.68 -1.16 -7.34
C CYS A 88 4.45 0.00 -6.70
N VAL A 89 4.29 0.23 -5.39
CA VAL A 89 5.01 1.27 -4.65
C VAL A 89 6.52 1.00 -4.65
N GLU A 90 6.94 -0.23 -4.39
CA GLU A 90 8.35 -0.64 -4.45
C GLU A 90 8.92 -0.41 -5.86
N GLU A 91 8.25 -0.93 -6.90
CA GLU A 91 8.70 -0.82 -8.28
C GLU A 91 8.75 0.65 -8.75
N LYS A 92 7.78 1.48 -8.35
CA LYS A 92 7.80 2.93 -8.59
C LYS A 92 8.99 3.58 -7.92
N THR A 93 9.24 3.28 -6.65
CA THR A 93 10.36 3.82 -5.89
C THR A 93 11.68 3.48 -6.56
N GLU A 94 11.86 2.22 -6.95
CA GLU A 94 13.07 1.75 -7.62
C GLU A 94 13.29 2.42 -8.98
N LYS A 95 12.22 2.54 -9.79
CA LYS A 95 12.29 3.11 -11.15
C LYS A 95 12.30 4.64 -11.17
N PHE A 96 11.94 5.28 -10.07
CA PHE A 96 11.84 6.74 -10.01
C PHE A 96 13.17 7.37 -10.43
N SER A 97 13.08 8.18 -11.48
CA SER A 97 14.17 8.92 -12.11
C SER A 97 13.53 9.96 -13.04
N VAL A 98 14.30 10.99 -13.40
CA VAL A 98 13.84 12.01 -14.38
C VAL A 98 13.42 11.36 -15.70
N GLU A 99 14.19 10.38 -16.18
CA GLU A 99 13.91 9.65 -17.42
C GLU A 99 12.61 8.82 -17.35
N ALA A 100 12.30 8.24 -16.18
CA ALA A 100 11.08 7.48 -15.97
C ALA A 100 9.82 8.37 -15.90
N MET A 101 9.97 9.64 -15.53
CA MET A 101 8.87 10.62 -15.59
C MET A 101 8.52 10.98 -17.04
N GLU A 102 9.49 10.94 -17.96
CA GLU A 102 9.29 11.34 -19.36
C GLU A 102 8.76 10.20 -20.25
N ASN A 103 8.96 8.94 -19.86
CA ASN A 103 8.63 7.78 -20.70
C ASN A 103 7.31 7.06 -20.34
N GLY A 104 6.58 7.55 -19.32
CA GLY A 104 5.26 7.02 -18.92
C GLY A 104 5.29 5.66 -18.20
N VAL A 105 6.47 5.13 -17.86
CA VAL A 105 6.59 3.86 -17.10
C VAL A 105 5.98 3.99 -15.71
N LEU A 106 6.10 5.17 -15.09
CA LEU A 106 5.51 5.44 -13.78
C LEU A 106 3.98 5.52 -13.84
N ASP A 107 3.38 5.98 -14.95
CA ASP A 107 1.93 6.12 -15.09
C ASP A 107 1.21 4.77 -15.07
N ALA A 108 1.80 3.76 -15.74
CA ALA A 108 1.25 2.41 -15.73
C ALA A 108 1.28 1.78 -14.34
N LEU A 109 2.33 2.05 -13.56
CA LEU A 109 2.43 1.58 -12.18
C LEU A 109 1.47 2.35 -11.24
N GLN A 110 1.38 3.67 -11.41
CA GLN A 110 0.42 4.50 -10.67
C GLN A 110 -1.02 4.04 -10.90
N SER A 111 -1.38 3.72 -12.13
CA SER A 111 -2.71 3.22 -12.45
C SER A 111 -3.00 1.90 -11.74
N LYS A 112 -2.05 0.95 -11.74
CA LYS A 112 -2.21 -0.32 -11.04
C LYS A 112 -2.29 -0.16 -9.53
N GLU A 113 -1.46 0.71 -8.96
CA GLU A 113 -1.48 1.05 -7.53
C GLU A 113 -2.85 1.59 -7.13
N MET A 114 -3.41 2.51 -7.91
CA MET A 114 -4.72 3.11 -7.65
C MET A 114 -5.84 2.06 -7.70
N HIS A 115 -5.87 1.20 -8.74
CA HIS A 115 -6.85 0.12 -8.80
C HIS A 115 -6.72 -0.84 -7.62
N ALA A 116 -5.49 -1.19 -7.22
CA ALA A 116 -5.28 -2.04 -6.05
C ALA A 116 -5.77 -1.39 -4.75
N ALA A 117 -5.65 -0.06 -4.62
CA ALA A 117 -6.19 0.68 -3.47
C ALA A 117 -7.73 0.70 -3.48
N GLU A 118 -8.34 0.94 -4.64
CA GLU A 118 -9.81 0.86 -4.83
C GLU A 118 -10.34 -0.54 -4.50
N ASP A 119 -9.69 -1.59 -5.01
CA ASP A 119 -10.03 -2.99 -4.72
C ASP A 119 -9.98 -3.27 -3.21
N MET A 120 -8.98 -2.73 -2.50
CA MET A 120 -8.91 -2.87 -1.04
C MET A 120 -10.11 -2.25 -0.34
N GLU A 121 -10.48 -1.02 -0.70
CA GLU A 121 -11.61 -0.32 -0.07
C GLU A 121 -12.93 -1.07 -0.30
N GLU A 122 -13.20 -1.48 -1.56
CA GLU A 122 -14.40 -2.24 -1.91
C GLU A 122 -14.50 -3.58 -1.16
N LEU A 123 -13.39 -4.32 -1.08
CA LEU A 123 -13.33 -5.59 -0.36
C LEU A 123 -13.55 -5.40 1.15
N ILE A 124 -12.95 -4.36 1.73
CA ILE A 124 -13.14 -4.02 3.15
C ILE A 124 -14.61 -3.68 3.41
N GLU A 125 -15.21 -2.79 2.61
CA GLU A 125 -16.63 -2.41 2.73
C GLU A 125 -17.56 -3.62 2.59
N SER A 126 -17.34 -4.46 1.57
CA SER A 126 -18.12 -5.68 1.34
C SER A 126 -18.09 -6.64 2.54
N MET A 127 -16.94 -6.77 3.21
CA MET A 127 -16.84 -7.58 4.43
C MET A 127 -17.54 -6.95 5.64
N PHE A 128 -17.69 -5.62 5.70
CA PHE A 128 -18.46 -4.92 6.74
C PHE A 128 -19.97 -5.06 6.58
N GLU A 129 -20.46 -5.19 5.35
CA GLU A 129 -21.88 -5.36 5.05
C GLU A 129 -22.42 -6.77 5.33
N LYS A 130 -21.55 -7.75 5.60
CA LYS A 130 -21.87 -9.17 5.83
C LYS A 130 -21.99 -9.58 7.31
#